data_AF-A0A3A9T8U2-F1
#
_entry.id   AF-A0A3A9T8U2-F1
#
_cell.length_a   1.000
_cell.length_b   1.000
_cell.length_c   1.000
_cell.angle_alpha   90.00
_cell.angle_beta   90.00
_cell.angle_gamma   90.00
#
_symmetry.space_group_name_H-M   'P 1'
#
loop_
_entity.id
_entity.type
_entity.pdbx_description
1 polymer ?
#
loop_
_entity_poly.entity_id
_entity_poly.type
_entity_poly.pdbx_seq_one_letter_code
_entity_poly.pdbx_strand_id
1 'polypeptide(L)'
;MDQACLIVIFNHRFDSNLSKIRELYSTRFSDIFVLIPFYDGPDIDGLHIIPIYESSYCFGGYIAQGAKYIKDFKYKYYCVIADDLMLNPDITGQNLAKYLGLGANSSYIKKICPLNQSKGLKPKRLRKYVLEPFTLYSGTEFEREIPKREEAYKICREKYGYSDEYMSGRLILRSIFEGNPLGSILRIKDMCSCIIANKGTRLPYPLFKIYSDFIVINGKDFAMVARMLGVFSAMGLFAEVAIPTAMALCCADLVTEANSGKKGIEMWKTSEIDSLQEKYSFSVKKMTDDWDKNVIYYHPVKLSKWNE
;
A
#
# COMPACT_ATOMS: atom_id res chain seq x y z
N MET A 1 -6.35 8.31 23.71
CA MET A 1 -6.61 9.38 22.72
C MET A 1 -6.76 8.72 21.36
N ASP A 2 -7.73 9.15 20.55
CA ASP A 2 -8.00 8.59 19.22
C ASP A 2 -7.08 9.16 18.13
N GLN A 3 -5.89 9.60 18.54
CA GLN A 3 -4.97 10.36 17.74
C GLN A 3 -4.25 9.46 16.74
N ALA A 4 -4.21 9.93 15.50
CA ALA A 4 -3.44 9.35 14.42
C ALA A 4 -2.20 10.18 14.10
N CYS A 5 -1.09 9.53 13.77
CA CYS A 5 0.03 10.16 13.09
C CYS A 5 -0.10 10.00 11.57
N LEU A 6 0.62 10.84 10.83
CA LEU A 6 0.81 10.69 9.39
C LEU A 6 2.18 10.09 9.10
N ILE A 7 2.23 9.10 8.23
CA ILE A 7 3.44 8.51 7.67
C ILE A 7 3.38 8.74 6.16
N VAL A 8 4.26 9.58 5.64
CA VAL A 8 4.39 9.86 4.21
C VAL A 8 5.55 9.05 3.66
N ILE A 9 5.31 8.28 2.60
CA ILE A 9 6.33 7.43 2.00
C ILE A 9 6.66 7.92 0.61
N PHE A 10 7.94 8.18 0.41
CA PHE A 10 8.50 8.60 -0.86
C PHE A 10 8.98 7.38 -1.63
N ASN A 11 8.40 7.14 -2.80
CA ASN A 11 8.86 6.04 -3.66
C ASN A 11 10.24 6.34 -4.29
N HIS A 12 10.53 7.63 -4.46
CA HIS A 12 11.81 8.14 -4.95
C HIS A 12 12.20 9.38 -4.13
N ARG A 13 13.50 9.68 -4.07
CA ARG A 13 14.00 10.84 -3.36
C ARG A 13 13.60 12.13 -4.08
N PHE A 14 12.71 12.91 -3.45
CA PHE A 14 12.23 14.22 -3.94
C PHE A 14 12.22 15.25 -2.81
N ASP A 15 13.41 15.68 -2.40
CA ASP A 15 13.61 16.56 -1.23
C ASP A 15 12.78 17.86 -1.29
N SER A 16 12.53 18.39 -2.50
CA SER A 16 11.73 19.62 -2.69
C SER A 16 10.26 19.47 -2.27
N ASN A 17 9.72 18.25 -2.19
CA ASN A 17 8.35 18.03 -1.71
C ASN A 17 8.26 18.09 -0.18
N LEU A 18 9.37 18.01 0.57
CA LEU A 18 9.32 17.94 2.04
C LEU A 18 8.67 19.19 2.65
N SER A 19 9.06 20.40 2.20
CA SER A 19 8.44 21.64 2.66
C SER A 19 6.95 21.71 2.37
N LYS A 20 6.53 21.20 1.19
CA LYS A 20 5.11 21.14 0.81
C LYS A 20 4.33 20.15 1.68
N ILE A 21 4.91 18.99 1.99
CA ILE A 21 4.31 18.01 2.91
C ILE A 21 4.10 18.62 4.30
N ARG A 22 5.11 19.34 4.82
CA ARG A 22 4.99 20.06 6.09
C ARG A 22 3.83 21.05 6.07
N GLU A 23 3.75 21.89 5.06
CA GLU A 23 2.70 22.91 4.95
C GLU A 23 1.31 22.29 4.85
N LEU A 24 1.14 21.28 4.01
CA LEU A 24 -0.15 20.61 3.78
C LEU A 24 -0.72 19.93 5.02
N TYR A 25 0.13 19.42 5.91
CA TYR A 25 -0.31 18.47 6.93
C TYR A 25 0.00 18.89 8.38
N SER A 26 0.90 19.85 8.63
CA SER A 26 1.33 20.21 10.00
C SER A 26 0.20 20.77 10.88
N THR A 27 -0.81 21.39 10.28
CA THR A 27 -2.00 21.87 11.01
C THR A 27 -3.02 20.76 11.28
N ARG A 28 -2.89 19.62 10.59
CA ARG A 28 -3.85 18.50 10.59
C ARG A 28 -3.35 17.30 11.38
N PHE A 29 -2.04 17.12 11.47
CA PHE A 29 -1.40 16.02 12.19
C PHE A 29 -0.29 16.58 13.08
N SER A 30 -0.27 16.16 14.35
CA SER A 30 0.76 16.60 15.30
C SER A 30 2.14 16.08 14.94
N ASP A 31 2.19 14.88 14.34
CA ASP A 31 3.41 14.18 14.01
C ASP A 31 3.31 13.62 12.60
N ILE A 32 4.31 13.98 11.80
CA ILE A 32 4.44 13.59 10.41
C ILE A 32 5.79 12.90 10.25
N PHE A 33 5.76 11.60 10.04
CA PHE A 33 6.94 10.80 9.74
C PHE A 33 7.11 10.70 8.23
N VAL A 34 8.31 11.00 7.73
CA VAL A 34 8.61 10.95 6.31
C VAL A 34 9.63 9.85 6.05
N LEU A 35 9.22 8.80 5.35
CA LEU A 35 10.07 7.67 4.98
C LEU A 35 10.59 7.92 3.57
N ILE A 36 11.87 8.26 3.43
CA ILE A 36 12.46 8.75 2.17
C ILE A 36 13.75 8.02 1.81
N PRO A 37 13.94 7.57 0.55
CA PRO A 37 15.13 6.81 0.17
C PRO A 37 16.40 7.65 0.30
N PHE A 38 17.42 7.08 0.98
CA PHE A 38 18.79 7.62 1.02
C PHE A 38 18.88 9.11 1.36
N TYR A 39 17.99 9.59 2.24
CA TYR A 39 18.01 10.99 2.64
C TYR A 39 19.23 11.28 3.54
N ASP A 40 19.99 12.29 3.15
CA ASP A 40 21.18 12.81 3.83
C ASP A 40 21.13 14.34 3.99
N GLY A 41 19.95 14.92 3.78
CA GLY A 41 19.72 16.35 3.93
C GLY A 41 19.51 16.80 5.37
N PRO A 42 19.34 18.11 5.59
CA PRO A 42 19.09 18.66 6.93
C PRO A 42 17.69 18.32 7.43
N ASP A 43 17.53 18.28 8.75
CA ASP A 43 16.20 18.16 9.34
C ASP A 43 15.30 19.35 8.94
N ILE A 44 14.00 19.07 8.80
CA ILE A 44 12.98 20.09 8.55
C ILE A 44 12.07 20.13 9.77
N ASP A 45 11.99 21.30 10.38
CA ASP A 45 11.14 21.54 11.55
C ASP A 45 9.70 21.06 11.32
N GLY A 46 9.15 20.31 12.29
CA GLY A 46 7.80 19.72 12.20
C GLY A 46 7.70 18.42 11.39
N LEU A 47 8.81 17.88 10.86
CA LEU A 47 8.86 16.58 10.21
C LEU A 47 9.86 15.64 10.92
N HIS A 48 9.47 14.38 11.09
CA HIS A 48 10.35 13.29 11.50
C HIS A 48 10.87 12.56 10.25
N ILE A 49 12.01 13.00 9.70
CA ILE A 49 12.55 12.44 8.45
C ILE A 49 13.38 11.18 8.76
N ILE A 50 13.02 10.07 8.13
CA ILE A 50 13.65 8.76 8.33
C ILE A 50 14.21 8.27 6.99
N PRO A 51 15.55 8.19 6.85
CA PRO A 51 16.18 7.61 5.68
C PRO A 51 15.88 6.12 5.54
N ILE A 52 15.52 5.70 4.33
CA ILE A 52 15.20 4.31 4.00
C ILE A 52 16.20 3.75 2.99
N TYR A 53 16.55 2.48 3.14
CA TYR A 53 17.52 1.77 2.29
C TYR A 53 16.90 0.55 1.59
N GLU A 54 15.60 0.60 1.30
CA GLU A 54 14.83 -0.48 0.67
C GLU A 54 14.45 -0.16 -0.79
N SER A 55 14.23 -1.20 -1.58
CA SER A 55 13.72 -1.07 -2.94
C SER A 55 12.28 -0.54 -2.99
N SER A 56 12.00 0.36 -3.94
CA SER A 56 10.65 0.84 -4.25
C SER A 56 9.67 -0.27 -4.63
N TYR A 57 10.15 -1.41 -5.16
CA TYR A 57 9.31 -2.57 -5.44
C TYR A 57 8.79 -3.27 -4.17
N CYS A 58 9.47 -3.06 -3.04
CA CYS A 58 9.21 -3.66 -1.74
C CYS A 58 8.84 -2.59 -0.70
N PHE A 59 8.05 -1.59 -1.09
CA PHE A 59 7.61 -0.46 -0.24
C PHE A 59 7.15 -0.85 1.19
N GLY A 60 6.61 -2.06 1.40
CA GLY A 60 6.31 -2.56 2.75
C GLY A 60 7.51 -2.50 3.71
N GLY A 61 8.73 -2.70 3.22
CA GLY A 61 9.95 -2.58 4.02
C GLY A 61 10.24 -1.15 4.51
N TYR A 62 9.68 -0.11 3.89
CA TYR A 62 9.79 1.28 4.36
C TYR A 62 9.10 1.38 5.71
N ILE A 63 7.86 0.88 5.80
CA ILE A 63 7.08 0.84 7.05
C ILE A 63 7.84 0.04 8.11
N ALA A 64 8.45 -1.10 7.74
CA ALA A 64 9.20 -1.92 8.67
C ALA A 64 10.46 -1.23 9.22
N GLN A 65 11.23 -0.55 8.37
CA GLN A 65 12.39 0.24 8.78
C GLN A 65 11.98 1.45 9.63
N GLY A 66 10.96 2.19 9.18
CA GLY A 66 10.40 3.35 9.88
C GLY A 66 9.83 3.00 11.25
N ALA A 67 9.16 1.86 11.39
CA ALA A 67 8.53 1.44 12.64
C ALA A 67 9.51 1.38 13.83
N LYS A 68 10.82 1.18 13.59
CA LYS A 68 11.85 1.23 14.65
C LYS A 68 11.91 2.59 15.36
N TYR A 69 11.59 3.67 14.65
CA TYR A 69 11.60 5.04 15.14
C TYR A 69 10.20 5.48 15.62
N ILE A 70 9.14 5.03 14.95
CA ILE A 70 7.78 5.53 15.17
C ILE A 70 7.09 4.83 16.36
N LYS A 71 7.43 3.57 16.66
CA LYS A 71 6.71 2.74 17.65
C LYS A 71 6.66 3.34 19.06
N ASP A 72 7.62 4.18 19.42
CA ASP A 72 7.72 4.74 20.78
C ASP A 72 6.68 5.84 21.03
N PHE A 73 6.08 6.40 19.98
CA PHE A 73 5.10 7.49 20.06
C PHE A 73 3.65 7.02 20.34
N LYS A 74 3.37 5.71 20.28
CA LYS A 74 2.10 5.07 20.68
C LYS A 74 0.81 5.78 20.21
N TYR A 75 0.60 5.88 18.90
CA TYR A 75 -0.67 6.38 18.33
C TYR A 75 -1.76 5.32 18.32
N LYS A 76 -3.04 5.74 18.32
CA LYS A 76 -4.16 4.83 18.10
C LYS A 76 -4.23 4.38 16.65
N TYR A 77 -3.85 5.25 15.72
CA TYR A 77 -3.84 4.95 14.29
C TYR A 77 -2.57 5.48 13.62
N TYR A 78 -2.08 4.72 12.64
CA TYR A 78 -0.95 5.08 11.81
C TYR A 78 -1.47 5.23 10.38
N CYS A 79 -1.63 6.48 9.93
CA CYS A 79 -2.11 6.82 8.59
C CYS A 79 -0.92 6.82 7.62
N VAL A 80 -0.89 5.93 6.64
CA VAL A 80 0.21 5.82 5.69
C VAL A 80 -0.25 6.30 4.32
N ILE A 81 0.50 7.22 3.72
CA ILE A 81 0.25 7.76 2.38
C ILE A 81 1.50 7.72 1.50
N ALA A 82 1.34 7.63 0.18
CA ALA A 82 2.40 7.96 -0.77
C ALA A 82 2.59 9.49 -0.89
N ASP A 83 3.79 9.94 -1.30
CA ASP A 83 4.14 11.35 -1.41
C ASP A 83 3.38 12.11 -2.52
N ASP A 84 2.90 11.40 -3.54
CA ASP A 84 2.04 11.92 -4.60
C ASP A 84 0.55 11.63 -4.38
N LEU A 85 0.14 11.40 -3.14
CA LEU A 85 -1.27 11.29 -2.75
C LEU A 85 -1.67 12.50 -1.90
N MET A 86 -2.74 13.18 -2.31
CA MET A 86 -3.29 14.29 -1.52
C MET A 86 -4.53 13.83 -0.75
N LEU A 87 -4.50 13.96 0.58
CA LEU A 87 -5.60 13.62 1.46
C LEU A 87 -6.65 14.73 1.52
N ASN A 88 -7.91 14.33 1.61
CA ASN A 88 -9.04 15.24 1.84
C ASN A 88 -8.73 16.21 2.99
N PRO A 89 -8.87 17.54 2.79
CA PRO A 89 -8.50 18.56 3.77
C PRO A 89 -9.19 18.40 5.12
N ASP A 90 -10.39 17.80 5.15
CA ASP A 90 -11.14 17.56 6.38
C ASP A 90 -10.54 16.44 7.23
N ILE A 91 -9.64 15.61 6.72
CA ILE A 91 -9.02 14.51 7.48
C ILE A 91 -7.91 15.05 8.39
N THR A 92 -8.02 14.81 9.70
CA THR A 92 -7.01 15.19 10.70
C THR A 92 -6.64 14.00 11.57
N GLY A 93 -5.57 14.12 12.33
CA GLY A 93 -5.17 13.11 13.31
C GLY A 93 -6.26 12.82 14.36
N GLN A 94 -7.15 13.76 14.62
CA GLN A 94 -8.21 13.63 15.63
C GLN A 94 -9.51 13.04 15.06
N ASN A 95 -9.76 13.17 13.76
CA ASN A 95 -11.02 12.74 13.15
C ASN A 95 -10.90 11.59 12.14
N LEU A 96 -9.68 11.16 11.77
CA LEU A 96 -9.42 10.11 10.77
C LEU A 96 -10.29 8.88 10.97
N ALA A 97 -10.33 8.36 12.21
CA ALA A 97 -11.09 7.17 12.55
C ALA A 97 -12.60 7.36 12.32
N LYS A 98 -13.15 8.50 12.76
CA LYS A 98 -14.55 8.85 12.56
C LYS A 98 -14.86 9.06 11.08
N TYR A 99 -13.98 9.73 10.34
CA TYR A 99 -14.14 10.01 8.92
C TYR A 99 -14.25 8.73 8.09
N LEU A 100 -13.45 7.72 8.42
CA LEU A 100 -13.43 6.41 7.74
C LEU A 100 -14.39 5.38 8.33
N GLY A 101 -15.07 5.69 9.44
CA GLY A 101 -15.96 4.74 10.13
C GLY A 101 -15.21 3.59 10.82
N LEU A 102 -14.01 3.84 11.36
CA LEU A 102 -13.21 2.81 12.02
C LEU A 102 -13.71 2.53 13.43
N GLY A 103 -13.90 1.25 13.74
CA GLY A 103 -14.08 0.77 15.10
C GLY A 103 -12.79 0.84 15.93
N ALA A 104 -12.90 0.53 17.22
CA ALA A 104 -11.80 0.64 18.17
C ALA A 104 -10.56 -0.22 17.84
N ASN A 105 -10.76 -1.33 17.13
CA ASN A 105 -9.72 -2.27 16.71
C ASN A 105 -9.64 -2.43 15.19
N SER A 106 -10.34 -1.57 14.43
CA SER A 106 -10.41 -1.68 12.99
C SER A 106 -9.26 -0.91 12.33
N SER A 107 -8.70 -1.48 11.28
CA SER A 107 -7.78 -0.82 10.36
C SER A 107 -8.50 -0.51 9.04
N TYR A 108 -7.90 0.29 8.16
CA TYR A 108 -8.45 0.63 6.85
C TYR A 108 -7.52 0.20 5.72
N ILE A 109 -8.09 -0.42 4.69
CA ILE A 109 -7.45 -0.63 3.39
C ILE A 109 -8.50 -0.50 2.30
N LYS A 110 -8.13 0.02 1.13
CA LYS A 110 -9.05 0.26 0.00
C LYS A 110 -10.04 -0.88 -0.23
N LYS A 111 -9.50 -2.11 -0.36
CA LYS A 111 -10.26 -3.34 -0.56
C LYS A 111 -9.40 -4.54 -0.20
N ILE A 112 -10.03 -5.64 0.18
CA ILE A 112 -9.41 -6.97 0.23
C ILE A 112 -9.82 -7.78 -0.99
N CYS A 113 -8.83 -8.24 -1.76
CA CYS A 113 -9.04 -8.98 -3.00
C CYS A 113 -8.03 -10.14 -3.09
N PRO A 114 -8.49 -11.41 -2.99
CA PRO A 114 -7.64 -12.57 -3.20
C PRO A 114 -6.87 -12.48 -4.52
N LEU A 115 -5.59 -12.85 -4.50
CA LEU A 115 -4.70 -12.74 -5.66
C LEU A 115 -5.26 -13.47 -6.88
N ASN A 116 -5.84 -14.67 -6.68
CA ASN A 116 -6.47 -15.47 -7.73
C ASN A 116 -7.70 -14.81 -8.37
N GLN A 117 -8.28 -13.78 -7.75
CA GLN A 117 -9.41 -13.01 -8.26
C GLN A 117 -9.00 -11.61 -8.75
N SER A 118 -7.75 -11.21 -8.51
CA SER A 118 -7.24 -9.88 -8.82
C SER A 118 -7.01 -9.65 -10.33
N LYS A 119 -6.85 -8.37 -10.71
CA LYS A 119 -6.55 -7.93 -12.09
C LYS A 119 -5.21 -7.18 -12.15
N GLY A 120 -4.68 -7.04 -13.37
CA GLY A 120 -3.55 -6.14 -13.66
C GLY A 120 -2.18 -6.62 -13.15
N LEU A 121 -2.04 -7.89 -12.76
CA LEU A 121 -0.73 -8.47 -12.46
C LEU A 121 -0.17 -9.16 -13.71
N LYS A 122 0.89 -8.57 -14.28
CA LYS A 122 1.60 -9.15 -15.43
C LYS A 122 2.30 -10.46 -15.03
N PRO A 123 2.33 -11.50 -15.88
CA PRO A 123 2.95 -12.79 -15.56
C PRO A 123 4.39 -12.67 -15.05
N LYS A 124 5.22 -11.83 -15.67
CA LYS A 124 6.59 -11.56 -15.21
C LYS A 124 6.67 -11.09 -13.76
N ARG A 125 5.74 -10.21 -13.33
CA ARG A 125 5.68 -9.72 -11.95
C ARG A 125 5.15 -10.79 -11.00
N LEU A 126 4.11 -11.54 -11.41
CA LEU A 126 3.59 -12.68 -10.67
C LEU A 126 4.69 -13.71 -10.40
N ARG A 127 5.47 -14.07 -11.42
CA ARG A 127 6.62 -14.96 -11.23
C ARG A 127 7.63 -14.36 -10.24
N LYS A 128 8.26 -13.25 -10.64
CA LYS A 128 9.48 -12.75 -10.00
C LYS A 128 9.26 -12.18 -8.60
N TYR A 129 8.16 -11.48 -8.40
CA TYR A 129 7.92 -10.71 -7.17
C TYR A 129 6.75 -11.24 -6.35
N VAL A 130 6.21 -12.41 -6.69
CA VAL A 130 5.10 -13.02 -5.94
C VAL A 130 5.29 -14.51 -5.70
N LEU A 131 5.64 -15.30 -6.72
CA LEU A 131 5.82 -16.75 -6.57
C LEU A 131 7.25 -17.13 -6.15
N GLU A 132 8.26 -16.63 -6.85
CA GLU A 132 9.67 -16.90 -6.55
C GLU A 132 10.08 -16.54 -5.10
N PRO A 133 9.56 -15.46 -4.48
CA PRO A 133 9.77 -15.19 -3.05
C PRO A 133 9.40 -16.32 -2.10
N PHE A 134 8.47 -17.21 -2.47
CA PHE A 134 8.07 -18.35 -1.64
C PHE A 134 8.66 -19.68 -2.11
N THR A 135 9.07 -19.79 -3.39
CA THR A 135 9.47 -21.08 -3.98
C THR A 135 10.95 -21.23 -4.24
N LEU A 136 11.65 -20.12 -4.52
CA LEU A 136 13.07 -20.12 -4.90
C LEU A 136 13.95 -19.31 -3.95
N TYR A 137 13.36 -18.42 -3.15
CA TYR A 137 14.11 -17.58 -2.23
C TYR A 137 14.74 -18.38 -1.09
N SER A 138 16.04 -18.16 -0.87
CA SER A 138 16.82 -18.82 0.19
C SER A 138 17.68 -17.83 0.98
N GLY A 139 17.39 -16.52 0.88
CA GLY A 139 18.24 -15.47 1.44
C GLY A 139 18.08 -15.25 2.95
N THR A 140 16.95 -15.66 3.53
CA THR A 140 16.64 -15.55 4.97
C THR A 140 15.69 -16.67 5.42
N GLU A 141 15.68 -16.98 6.72
CA GLU A 141 14.80 -17.97 7.35
C GLU A 141 13.37 -17.44 7.59
N PHE A 142 12.67 -17.03 6.52
CA PHE A 142 11.35 -16.38 6.65
C PHE A 142 10.25 -17.31 7.20
N GLU A 143 10.37 -18.63 7.01
CA GLU A 143 9.32 -19.60 7.36
C GLU A 143 8.99 -19.66 8.86
N ARG A 144 9.94 -19.24 9.72
CA ARG A 144 9.75 -19.14 11.18
C ARG A 144 9.13 -17.82 11.62
N GLU A 145 9.11 -16.84 10.73
CA GLU A 145 8.72 -15.46 11.00
C GLU A 145 7.31 -15.13 10.49
N ILE A 146 6.73 -15.98 9.63
CA ILE A 146 5.35 -15.87 9.14
C ILE A 146 4.50 -17.05 9.61
N PRO A 147 3.17 -16.91 9.70
CA PRO A 147 2.27 -18.03 9.96
C PRO A 147 2.50 -19.17 8.98
N LYS A 148 2.37 -20.40 9.47
CA LYS A 148 2.43 -21.57 8.59
C LYS A 148 1.32 -21.47 7.56
N ARG A 149 1.58 -21.96 6.34
CA ARG A 149 0.64 -21.92 5.21
C ARG A 149 -0.79 -22.30 5.61
N GLU A 150 -0.98 -23.44 6.28
CA GLU A 150 -2.31 -23.93 6.68
C GLU A 150 -3.02 -22.99 7.68
N GLU A 151 -2.28 -22.40 8.61
CA GLU A 151 -2.79 -21.42 9.57
C GLU A 151 -3.18 -20.12 8.85
N ALA A 152 -2.33 -19.63 7.94
CA ALA A 152 -2.62 -18.46 7.14
C ALA A 152 -3.91 -18.66 6.31
N TYR A 153 -4.07 -19.83 5.66
CA TYR A 153 -5.28 -20.14 4.90
C TYR A 153 -6.50 -20.27 5.81
N LYS A 154 -6.34 -20.79 7.03
CA LYS A 154 -7.43 -20.83 8.03
C LYS A 154 -7.88 -19.40 8.38
N ILE A 155 -6.96 -18.51 8.74
CA ILE A 155 -7.25 -17.10 9.06
C ILE A 155 -7.98 -16.43 7.89
N CYS A 156 -7.46 -16.58 6.66
CA CYS A 156 -8.03 -15.94 5.49
C CYS A 156 -9.40 -16.53 5.08
N ARG A 157 -9.63 -17.83 5.30
CA ARG A 157 -10.94 -18.46 5.10
C ARG A 157 -11.98 -17.91 6.08
N GLU A 158 -11.64 -17.90 7.36
CA GLU A 158 -12.55 -17.46 8.42
C GLU A 158 -12.91 -15.97 8.29
N LYS A 159 -11.93 -15.11 7.97
CA LYS A 159 -12.15 -13.67 7.86
C LYS A 159 -12.72 -13.21 6.52
N TYR A 160 -12.29 -13.81 5.41
CA TYR A 160 -12.54 -13.25 4.06
C TYR A 160 -13.12 -14.26 3.06
N GLY A 161 -13.45 -15.48 3.49
CA GLY A 161 -13.98 -16.51 2.61
C GLY A 161 -12.99 -16.98 1.54
N TYR A 162 -11.67 -16.94 1.83
CA TYR A 162 -10.61 -17.35 0.90
C TYR A 162 -10.65 -18.86 0.60
N SER A 163 -11.47 -19.31 -0.35
CA SER A 163 -11.73 -20.74 -0.55
C SER A 163 -10.81 -21.44 -1.56
N ASP A 164 -10.20 -20.71 -2.50
CA ASP A 164 -9.48 -21.29 -3.62
C ASP A 164 -7.97 -21.07 -3.48
N GLU A 165 -7.23 -22.18 -3.37
CA GLU A 165 -5.77 -22.19 -3.24
C GLU A 165 -5.05 -22.20 -4.60
N TYR A 166 -5.77 -22.12 -5.71
CA TYR A 166 -5.21 -22.20 -7.05
C TYR A 166 -5.29 -20.87 -7.78
N MET A 167 -4.35 -20.66 -8.71
CA MET A 167 -4.44 -19.61 -9.71
C MET A 167 -5.69 -19.85 -10.55
N SER A 168 -6.60 -18.88 -10.57
CA SER A 168 -7.82 -19.02 -11.37
C SER A 168 -7.48 -19.02 -12.86
N GLY A 169 -8.24 -19.76 -13.66
CA GLY A 169 -8.14 -19.68 -15.13
C GLY A 169 -8.33 -18.25 -15.63
N ARG A 170 -9.12 -17.42 -14.92
CA ARG A 170 -9.29 -16.00 -15.24
C ARG A 170 -8.01 -15.19 -15.04
N LEU A 171 -7.28 -15.43 -13.94
CA LEU A 171 -5.98 -14.80 -13.69
C LEU A 171 -5.01 -15.18 -14.83
N ILE A 172 -4.92 -16.47 -15.16
CA ILE A 172 -4.04 -16.96 -16.23
C ILE A 172 -4.39 -16.33 -17.57
N LEU A 173 -5.66 -16.40 -17.99
CA LEU A 173 -6.12 -15.88 -19.29
C LEU A 173 -5.95 -14.37 -19.39
N ARG A 174 -6.38 -13.60 -18.37
CA ARG A 174 -6.25 -12.13 -18.40
C ARG A 174 -4.79 -11.69 -18.46
N SER A 175 -3.93 -12.32 -17.67
CA SER A 175 -2.50 -12.01 -17.69
C SER A 175 -1.83 -12.32 -19.03
N ILE A 176 -2.42 -13.16 -19.88
CA ILE A 176 -1.96 -13.43 -21.25
C ILE A 176 -2.53 -12.41 -22.26
N PHE A 177 -3.83 -12.12 -22.18
CA PHE A 177 -4.56 -11.37 -23.20
C PHE A 177 -4.71 -9.86 -22.93
N GLU A 178 -4.32 -9.36 -21.76
CA GLU A 178 -4.29 -7.91 -21.49
C GLU A 178 -3.16 -7.22 -22.28
N GLY A 179 -3.52 -6.45 -23.32
CA GLY A 179 -2.63 -5.56 -24.08
C GLY A 179 -2.42 -5.95 -25.55
N ASN A 180 -1.33 -5.47 -26.16
CA ASN A 180 -1.02 -5.70 -27.58
C ASN A 180 -0.76 -7.21 -27.87
N PRO A 181 -1.26 -7.76 -29.01
CA PRO A 181 -1.02 -9.13 -29.47
C PRO A 181 0.46 -9.59 -29.50
N LEU A 182 1.39 -8.74 -29.94
CA LEU A 182 2.83 -9.08 -29.99
C LEU A 182 3.40 -9.36 -28.59
N GLY A 183 2.89 -8.68 -27.57
CA GLY A 183 3.26 -8.92 -26.18
C GLY A 183 2.66 -10.21 -25.61
N SER A 184 1.64 -10.80 -26.25
CA SER A 184 0.96 -12.00 -25.73
C SER A 184 1.88 -13.21 -25.75
N ILE A 185 2.74 -13.37 -26.75
CA ILE A 185 3.69 -14.48 -26.85
C ILE A 185 4.67 -14.47 -25.67
N LEU A 186 5.24 -13.30 -25.36
CA LEU A 186 6.11 -13.13 -24.19
C LEU A 186 5.37 -13.43 -22.89
N ARG A 187 4.12 -12.98 -22.76
CA ARG A 187 3.28 -13.23 -21.58
C ARG A 187 2.92 -14.72 -21.42
N ILE A 188 2.73 -15.46 -22.50
CA ILE A 188 2.55 -16.92 -22.46
C ILE A 188 3.82 -17.59 -21.95
N LYS A 189 5.00 -17.23 -22.49
CA LYS A 189 6.28 -17.76 -22.01
C LYS A 189 6.50 -17.49 -20.53
N ASP A 190 6.20 -16.26 -20.09
CA ASP A 190 6.29 -15.89 -18.68
C ASP A 190 5.29 -16.68 -17.82
N MET A 191 4.07 -16.91 -18.30
CA MET A 191 3.06 -17.71 -17.61
C MET A 191 3.45 -19.19 -17.48
N CYS A 192 3.95 -19.81 -18.55
CA CYS A 192 4.51 -21.16 -18.47
C CYS A 192 5.64 -21.23 -17.43
N SER A 193 6.50 -20.21 -17.42
CA SER A 193 7.55 -20.11 -16.42
C SER A 193 7.01 -19.96 -14.99
N CYS A 194 5.90 -19.23 -14.78
CA CYS A 194 5.22 -19.16 -13.48
C CYS A 194 4.80 -20.56 -13.02
N ILE A 195 4.13 -21.32 -13.88
CA ILE A 195 3.61 -22.65 -13.55
C ILE A 195 4.76 -23.60 -13.22
N ILE A 196 5.87 -23.54 -13.97
CA ILE A 196 7.07 -24.35 -13.72
C ILE A 196 7.71 -23.96 -12.38
N ALA A 197 7.98 -22.67 -12.15
CA ALA A 197 8.61 -22.17 -10.93
C ALA A 197 7.77 -22.46 -9.68
N ASN A 198 6.45 -22.55 -9.85
CA ASN A 198 5.50 -22.83 -8.79
C ASN A 198 5.09 -24.31 -8.69
N LYS A 199 5.69 -25.19 -9.52
CA LYS A 199 5.38 -26.64 -9.61
C LYS A 199 3.88 -26.92 -9.78
N GLY A 200 3.19 -26.08 -10.55
CA GLY A 200 1.75 -26.15 -10.79
C GLY A 200 1.05 -24.82 -10.56
N THR A 201 -0.27 -24.89 -10.40
CA THR A 201 -1.14 -23.71 -10.26
C THR A 201 -1.51 -23.38 -8.83
N ARG A 202 -1.11 -24.19 -7.85
CA ARG A 202 -1.44 -23.97 -6.43
C ARG A 202 -0.62 -22.81 -5.88
N LEU A 203 -1.28 -21.78 -5.34
CA LEU A 203 -0.63 -20.65 -4.71
C LEU A 203 0.15 -21.10 -3.46
N PRO A 204 1.38 -20.59 -3.26
CA PRO A 204 2.23 -20.98 -2.15
C PRO A 204 1.67 -20.50 -0.79
N TYR A 205 0.88 -19.42 -0.80
CA TYR A 205 0.39 -18.74 0.39
C TYR A 205 -0.96 -18.02 0.07
N PRO A 206 -1.84 -17.71 1.05
CA PRO A 206 -3.09 -16.98 0.79
C PRO A 206 -2.80 -15.49 0.56
N LEU A 207 -2.46 -15.16 -0.69
CA LEU A 207 -2.03 -13.83 -1.08
C LEU A 207 -3.22 -12.96 -1.50
N PHE A 208 -3.11 -11.66 -1.24
CA PHE A 208 -4.05 -10.64 -1.68
C PHE A 208 -3.36 -9.64 -2.61
N LYS A 209 -4.11 -8.93 -3.45
CA LYS A 209 -3.57 -7.85 -4.29
C LYS A 209 -4.50 -6.65 -4.32
N ILE A 210 -3.99 -5.50 -3.91
CA ILE A 210 -4.68 -4.22 -4.05
C ILE A 210 -3.69 -3.05 -4.08
N TYR A 211 -4.13 -1.96 -4.72
CA TYR A 211 -3.50 -0.66 -4.58
C TYR A 211 -3.52 -0.22 -3.10
N SER A 212 -2.37 0.19 -2.57
CA SER A 212 -2.15 0.33 -1.11
C SER A 212 -1.41 1.61 -0.73
N ASP A 213 -1.47 2.66 -1.55
CA ASP A 213 -0.80 3.93 -1.27
C ASP A 213 -1.54 4.78 -0.22
N PHE A 214 -2.72 4.33 0.22
CA PHE A 214 -3.42 4.83 1.40
C PHE A 214 -3.90 3.66 2.25
N ILE A 215 -3.37 3.57 3.47
CA ILE A 215 -3.81 2.60 4.49
C ILE A 215 -3.84 3.28 5.86
N VAL A 216 -4.66 2.75 6.76
CA VAL A 216 -4.64 3.13 8.17
C VAL A 216 -4.49 1.88 9.01
N ILE A 217 -3.48 1.83 9.87
CA ILE A 217 -3.23 0.67 10.73
C ILE A 217 -3.57 1.04 12.18
N ASN A 218 -4.38 0.22 12.84
CA ASN A 218 -4.63 0.35 14.27
C ASN A 218 -3.32 0.15 15.04
N GLY A 219 -3.06 0.96 16.05
CA GLY A 219 -1.81 0.93 16.79
C GLY A 219 -1.53 -0.39 17.50
N LYS A 220 -2.57 -1.16 17.85
CA LYS A 220 -2.42 -2.51 18.40
C LYS A 220 -1.83 -3.51 17.39
N ASP A 221 -2.10 -3.30 16.10
CA ASP A 221 -1.67 -4.18 15.02
C ASP A 221 -0.38 -3.70 14.35
N PHE A 222 -0.04 -2.41 14.50
CA PHE A 222 1.05 -1.75 13.77
C PHE A 222 2.40 -2.47 13.89
N ALA A 223 2.81 -2.87 15.10
CA ALA A 223 4.08 -3.56 15.30
C ALA A 223 4.13 -4.92 14.57
N MET A 224 3.02 -5.68 14.59
CA MET A 224 2.93 -6.97 13.94
C MET A 224 2.84 -6.83 12.42
N VAL A 225 2.07 -5.86 11.92
CA VAL A 225 2.02 -5.52 10.48
C VAL A 225 3.41 -5.10 9.98
N ALA A 226 4.08 -4.18 10.68
CA ALA A 226 5.42 -3.71 10.31
C ALA A 226 6.45 -4.86 10.29
N ARG A 227 6.42 -5.77 11.27
CA ARG A 227 7.28 -6.97 11.27
C ARG A 227 7.01 -7.85 10.04
N MET A 228 5.74 -8.17 9.78
CA MET A 228 5.35 -8.99 8.62
C MET A 228 5.81 -8.35 7.30
N LEU A 229 5.65 -7.03 7.16
CA LEU A 229 6.12 -6.30 5.99
C LEU A 229 7.64 -6.33 5.85
N GLY A 230 8.39 -6.30 6.95
CA GLY A 230 9.83 -6.46 6.94
C GLY A 230 10.25 -7.83 6.39
N VAL A 231 9.58 -8.90 6.83
CA VAL A 231 9.82 -10.27 6.34
C VAL A 231 9.49 -10.37 4.84
N PHE A 232 8.31 -9.91 4.44
CA PHE A 232 7.91 -9.89 3.03
C PHE A 232 8.84 -9.07 2.15
N SER A 233 9.34 -7.93 2.65
CA SER A 233 10.32 -7.11 1.95
C SER A 233 11.64 -7.85 1.75
N ALA A 234 12.14 -8.50 2.80
CA ALA A 234 13.37 -9.30 2.75
C ALA A 234 13.28 -10.45 1.74
N MET A 235 12.09 -11.05 1.57
CA MET A 235 11.80 -12.07 0.55
C MET A 235 11.72 -11.49 -0.88
N GLY A 236 11.58 -10.17 -1.04
CA GLY A 236 11.35 -9.51 -2.32
C GLY A 236 9.89 -9.55 -2.79
N LEU A 237 8.93 -9.67 -1.87
CA LEU A 237 7.51 -9.71 -2.18
C LEU A 237 7.01 -8.31 -2.60
N PHE A 238 6.31 -8.27 -3.74
CA PHE A 238 5.80 -7.01 -4.31
C PHE A 238 4.86 -6.27 -3.36
N ALA A 239 5.03 -4.95 -3.21
CA ALA A 239 4.28 -4.14 -2.25
C ALA A 239 2.75 -4.25 -2.36
N GLU A 240 2.19 -4.21 -3.59
CA GLU A 240 0.74 -4.37 -3.81
C GLU A 240 0.20 -5.74 -3.38
N VAL A 241 1.08 -6.71 -3.08
CA VAL A 241 0.73 -8.01 -2.53
C VAL A 241 1.10 -8.12 -1.05
N ALA A 242 2.28 -7.65 -0.68
CA ALA A 242 2.80 -7.70 0.68
C ALA A 242 1.91 -6.95 1.68
N ILE A 243 1.53 -5.71 1.35
CA ILE A 243 0.72 -4.84 2.22
C ILE A 243 -0.65 -5.43 2.52
N PRO A 244 -1.50 -5.72 1.52
CA PRO A 244 -2.81 -6.29 1.80
C PRO A 244 -2.72 -7.66 2.46
N THR A 245 -1.73 -8.48 2.12
CA THR A 245 -1.54 -9.79 2.77
C THR A 245 -1.15 -9.65 4.23
N ALA A 246 -0.22 -8.76 4.56
CA ALA A 246 0.18 -8.50 5.94
C ALA A 246 -0.99 -7.97 6.76
N MET A 247 -1.74 -7.00 6.23
CA MET A 247 -2.92 -6.46 6.91
C MET A 247 -4.02 -7.53 7.07
N ALA A 248 -4.27 -8.36 6.07
CA ALA A 248 -5.28 -9.41 6.14
C ALA A 248 -4.99 -10.43 7.26
N LEU A 249 -3.71 -10.78 7.42
CA LEU A 249 -3.26 -11.74 8.44
C LEU A 249 -3.19 -11.12 9.83
N CYS A 250 -2.65 -9.91 9.93
CA CYS A 250 -2.30 -9.29 11.20
C CYS A 250 -3.43 -8.46 11.82
N CYS A 251 -4.24 -7.76 11.02
CA CYS A 251 -5.25 -6.86 11.58
C CYS A 251 -6.46 -7.63 12.11
N ALA A 252 -7.00 -7.17 13.24
CA ALA A 252 -8.19 -7.78 13.82
C ALA A 252 -9.42 -7.63 12.91
N ASP A 253 -9.62 -6.42 12.40
CA ASP A 253 -10.72 -6.04 11.51
C ASP A 253 -10.26 -5.05 10.44
N LEU A 254 -10.85 -5.12 9.26
CA LEU A 254 -10.53 -4.29 8.10
C LEU A 254 -11.78 -3.61 7.53
N VAL A 255 -11.86 -2.30 7.70
CA VAL A 255 -12.78 -1.45 6.98
C VAL A 255 -12.25 -1.21 5.57
N THR A 256 -13.15 -1.27 4.59
CA THR A 256 -12.84 -1.02 3.17
C THR A 256 -13.76 0.05 2.59
N GLU A 257 -13.49 0.53 1.37
CA GLU A 257 -14.37 1.47 0.66
C GLU A 257 -15.82 0.97 0.58
N ALA A 258 -16.02 -0.35 0.46
CA ALA A 258 -17.34 -0.95 0.40
C ALA A 258 -18.16 -0.75 1.70
N ASN A 259 -17.49 -0.52 2.83
CA ASN A 259 -18.11 -0.43 4.15
C ASN A 259 -18.00 0.97 4.76
N SER A 260 -17.07 1.82 4.29
CA SER A 260 -16.87 3.17 4.82
C SER A 260 -17.79 4.22 4.18
N GLY A 261 -18.35 3.94 3.00
CA GLY A 261 -19.07 4.94 2.20
C GLY A 261 -18.17 6.05 1.64
N LYS A 262 -16.85 5.87 1.72
CA LYS A 262 -15.82 6.77 1.22
C LYS A 262 -15.03 6.08 0.11
N LYS A 263 -14.43 6.87 -0.80
CA LYS A 263 -13.63 6.33 -1.91
C LYS A 263 -12.35 7.13 -2.14
N GLY A 264 -11.27 6.46 -2.50
CA GLY A 264 -10.12 7.07 -3.16
C GLY A 264 -10.39 7.27 -4.65
N ILE A 265 -9.75 8.29 -5.24
CA ILE A 265 -9.77 8.51 -6.69
C ILE A 265 -8.36 8.30 -7.22
N GLU A 266 -8.16 7.19 -7.92
CA GLU A 266 -6.94 6.89 -8.67
C GLU A 266 -7.10 7.22 -10.15
N MET A 267 -6.20 8.04 -10.68
CA MET A 267 -6.13 8.41 -12.09
C MET A 267 -5.01 7.62 -12.74
N TRP A 268 -5.37 6.79 -13.72
CA TRP A 268 -4.43 5.89 -14.39
C TRP A 268 -4.03 6.40 -15.78
N LYS A 269 -4.79 7.35 -16.34
CA LYS A 269 -4.54 7.96 -17.65
C LYS A 269 -4.03 9.38 -17.48
N THR A 270 -3.09 9.77 -18.34
CA THR A 270 -2.60 11.16 -18.41
C THR A 270 -3.74 12.15 -18.59
N SER A 271 -4.74 11.83 -19.42
CA SER A 271 -5.92 12.68 -19.64
C SER A 271 -6.73 12.97 -18.37
N GLU A 272 -6.80 12.01 -17.43
CA GLU A 272 -7.52 12.19 -16.16
C GLU A 272 -6.73 13.13 -15.24
N ILE A 273 -5.40 12.96 -15.21
CA ILE A 273 -4.48 13.81 -14.45
C ILE A 273 -4.50 15.25 -14.99
N ASP A 274 -4.45 15.41 -16.32
CA ASP A 274 -4.48 16.71 -16.99
C ASP A 274 -5.83 17.42 -16.73
N SER A 275 -6.94 16.69 -16.82
CA SER A 275 -8.28 17.24 -16.52
C SER A 275 -8.38 17.76 -15.08
N LEU A 276 -7.82 17.04 -14.10
CA LEU A 276 -7.80 17.49 -12.70
C LEU A 276 -6.93 18.74 -12.54
N GLN A 277 -5.76 18.76 -13.17
CA GLN A 277 -4.82 19.89 -13.13
C GLN A 277 -5.42 21.15 -13.74
N GLU A 278 -6.08 21.02 -14.90
CA GLU A 278 -6.78 22.11 -15.58
C GLU A 278 -7.95 22.62 -14.74
N LYS A 279 -8.78 21.71 -14.19
CA LYS A 279 -9.94 22.06 -13.34
C LYS A 279 -9.53 23.01 -12.20
N TYR A 280 -8.40 22.74 -11.56
CA TYR A 280 -7.93 23.51 -10.41
C TYR A 280 -6.81 24.50 -10.74
N SER A 281 -6.46 24.66 -12.02
CA SER A 281 -5.37 25.54 -12.49
C SER A 281 -4.07 25.33 -11.69
N PHE A 282 -3.76 24.08 -11.34
CA PHE A 282 -2.62 23.70 -10.51
C PHE A 282 -2.57 24.33 -9.10
N SER A 283 -3.68 24.86 -8.57
CA SER A 283 -3.72 25.44 -7.21
C SER A 283 -4.21 24.42 -6.19
N VAL A 284 -3.39 24.17 -5.16
CA VAL A 284 -3.73 23.34 -4.00
C VAL A 284 -4.96 23.91 -3.32
N LYS A 285 -4.97 25.22 -3.04
CA LYS A 285 -6.10 25.89 -2.39
C LYS A 285 -7.42 25.69 -3.14
N LYS A 286 -7.45 25.88 -4.47
CA LYS A 286 -8.67 25.67 -5.26
C LYS A 286 -9.18 24.23 -5.17
N MET A 287 -8.27 23.26 -5.14
CA MET A 287 -8.63 21.85 -5.01
C MET A 287 -9.17 21.52 -3.61
N THR A 288 -8.58 22.08 -2.54
CA THR A 288 -9.07 21.87 -1.17
C THR A 288 -10.42 22.53 -0.93
N ASP A 289 -10.65 23.71 -1.50
CA ASP A 289 -11.90 24.46 -1.31
C ASP A 289 -13.11 23.79 -1.99
N ASP A 290 -12.87 23.05 -3.08
CA ASP A 290 -13.88 22.31 -3.86
C ASP A 290 -13.84 20.78 -3.61
N TRP A 291 -13.32 20.35 -2.45
CA TRP A 291 -13.10 18.92 -2.21
C TRP A 291 -14.41 18.16 -1.91
N ASP A 292 -14.65 17.06 -2.63
CA ASP A 292 -15.79 16.16 -2.35
C ASP A 292 -15.61 15.45 -1.00
N LYS A 293 -16.53 15.71 -0.06
CA LYS A 293 -16.55 15.13 1.29
C LYS A 293 -16.57 13.59 1.33
N ASN A 294 -16.89 12.90 0.24
CA ASN A 294 -16.86 11.44 0.16
C ASN A 294 -15.57 10.89 -0.47
N VAL A 295 -14.72 11.76 -1.00
CA VAL A 295 -13.41 11.41 -1.56
C VAL A 295 -12.36 11.47 -0.45
N ILE A 296 -11.67 10.37 -0.20
CA ILE A 296 -10.60 10.27 0.80
C ILE A 296 -9.32 10.95 0.30
N TYR A 297 -8.99 10.72 -0.96
CA TYR A 297 -7.77 11.22 -1.59
C TYR A 297 -7.90 11.29 -3.12
N TYR A 298 -7.02 12.09 -3.73
CA TYR A 298 -6.69 12.01 -5.14
C TYR A 298 -5.26 11.49 -5.31
N HIS A 299 -5.06 10.60 -6.27
CA HIS A 299 -3.75 10.10 -6.66
C HIS A 299 -3.69 9.80 -8.18
N PRO A 300 -2.58 10.10 -8.87
CA PRO A 300 -1.42 10.83 -8.36
C PRO A 300 -1.62 12.34 -8.44
N VAL A 301 -1.08 13.06 -7.47
CA VAL A 301 -0.97 14.52 -7.39
C VAL A 301 0.50 14.85 -7.17
N LYS A 302 1.24 15.07 -8.26
CA LYS A 302 2.67 15.41 -8.20
C LYS A 302 2.87 16.82 -7.65
N LEU A 303 3.14 16.94 -6.35
CA LEU A 303 3.24 18.23 -5.64
C LEU A 303 4.19 19.24 -6.29
N SER A 304 5.24 18.78 -6.99
CA SER A 304 6.15 19.66 -7.74
C SER A 304 5.48 20.49 -8.84
N LYS A 305 4.31 20.07 -9.34
CA LYS A 305 3.54 20.81 -10.35
C LYS A 305 2.47 21.75 -9.78
N TRP A 306 2.17 21.63 -8.50
CA TRP A 306 1.09 22.38 -7.87
C TRP A 306 1.64 23.58 -7.11
N ASN A 307 0.98 24.72 -7.29
CA ASN A 307 1.20 25.96 -6.58
C ASN A 307 0.31 25.98 -5.34
N GLU A 308 0.76 26.68 -4.31
CA GLU A 308 -0.04 26.98 -3.11
C GLU A 308 -1.35 27.71 -3.48
#